data_AF-A0A8J3J6T1-F1
#
_entry.id   AF-A0A8J3J6T1-F1
#
_cell.length_a   1.000
_cell.length_b   1.000
_cell.length_c   1.000
_cell.angle_alpha   90.00
_cell.angle_beta   90.00
_cell.angle_gamma   90.00
#
_symmetry.space_group_name_H-M   'P 1'
#
loop_
_entity.id
_entity.type
_entity.pdbx_description
1 polymer ?
#
loop_
_entity_poly.entity_id
_entity_poly.type
_entity_poly.pdbx_seq_one_letter_code
_entity_poly.pdbx_strand_id
1 'polypeptide(L)'
;MVLVIGGVVWWQRTSRRRAESALADARADAQRWYERLGGQVMNLTANDDAAVKQALVDAGERYNAAGSQLDQAKTTKQFELAGHTALEGLYYARAARVAMDLDPGPELPPMPGQRAAGELTKDRDVTVEGKEYRARPRASDDTPYYYPGGMVGGRPVPSGWYSEPWWKTALVAGAAGVGTALLFDAFFSPGIGFGGGGYDSGFADGVDYAESHDGGGDAGDGGDGGDGGFDFGDFGDFGDFGGD
;
A
#
# COMPACT_ATOMS: atom_id res chain seq x y z
N MET A 1 22.92 -9.55 45.12
CA MET A 1 21.58 -8.99 44.86
C MET A 1 21.61 -7.55 44.33
N VAL A 2 22.30 -6.60 44.98
CA VAL A 2 22.33 -5.18 44.55
C VAL A 2 22.83 -4.97 43.11
N LEU A 3 23.85 -5.72 42.67
CA LEU A 3 24.34 -5.64 41.28
C LEU A 3 23.33 -6.14 40.25
N VAL A 4 22.56 -7.17 40.58
CA VAL A 4 21.50 -7.73 39.70
C VAL A 4 20.35 -6.73 39.59
N ILE A 5 19.93 -6.12 40.71
CA ILE A 5 18.88 -5.08 40.73
C ILE A 5 19.34 -3.83 39.95
N GLY A 6 20.59 -3.40 40.12
CA GLY A 6 21.18 -2.29 39.37
C GLY A 6 21.23 -2.53 37.86
N GLY A 7 21.58 -3.76 37.44
CA GLY A 7 21.55 -4.18 36.04
C GLY A 7 20.15 -4.15 35.44
N VAL A 8 19.14 -4.68 36.15
CA VAL A 8 17.73 -4.69 35.71
C VAL A 8 17.18 -3.26 35.57
N VAL A 9 17.43 -2.38 36.55
CA VAL A 9 16.97 -0.99 36.50
C VAL A 9 17.63 -0.20 35.35
N TRP A 10 18.93 -0.40 35.11
CA TRP A 10 19.63 0.22 34.00
C TRP A 10 19.13 -0.28 32.63
N TRP A 11 18.89 -1.59 32.51
CA TRP A 11 18.33 -2.19 31.29
C TRP A 11 16.90 -1.68 31.00
N GLN A 12 16.02 -1.64 32.02
CA GLN A 12 14.67 -1.07 31.86
C GLN A 12 14.70 0.41 31.42
N ARG A 13 15.60 1.21 31.99
CA ARG A 13 15.70 2.64 31.70
C ARG A 13 16.26 2.90 30.29
N THR A 14 17.21 2.09 29.84
CA THR A 14 17.73 2.17 28.46
C THR A 14 16.71 1.68 27.44
N SER A 15 15.98 0.60 27.75
CA SER A 15 14.89 0.10 26.89
C SER A 15 13.77 1.11 26.70
N ARG A 16 13.32 1.78 27.79
CA ARG A 16 12.28 2.82 27.71
C ARG A 16 12.70 4.00 26.85
N ARG A 17 13.94 4.48 27.03
CA ARG A 17 14.48 5.58 26.20
C ARG A 17 14.52 5.22 24.72
N ARG A 18 14.91 3.99 24.36
CA ARG A 18 14.88 3.53 22.96
C ARG A 18 13.47 3.49 22.40
N ALA A 19 12.51 3.00 23.17
CA ALA A 19 11.11 2.96 22.75
C ALA A 19 10.53 4.37 22.56
N GLU A 20 10.84 5.31 23.46
CA GLU A 20 10.46 6.71 23.34
C GLU A 20 11.07 7.36 22.09
N SER A 21 12.36 7.14 21.82
CA SER A 21 13.01 7.64 20.60
C SER A 21 12.39 7.05 19.33
N ALA A 22 12.21 5.72 19.27
CA ALA A 22 11.62 5.06 18.11
C ALA A 22 10.18 5.53 17.82
N LEU A 23 9.40 5.80 18.87
CA LEU A 23 8.06 6.37 18.73
C LEU A 23 8.11 7.80 18.19
N ALA A 24 9.02 8.64 18.71
CA ALA A 24 9.20 10.01 18.25
C ALA A 24 9.66 10.07 16.78
N ASP A 25 10.60 9.20 16.39
CA ASP A 25 11.11 9.10 15.02
C ASP A 25 10.00 8.66 14.06
N ALA A 26 9.26 7.58 14.39
CA ALA A 26 8.15 7.12 13.56
C ALA A 26 7.05 8.17 13.40
N ARG A 27 6.74 8.92 14.47
CA ARG A 27 5.79 10.04 14.41
C ARG A 27 6.29 11.14 13.47
N ALA A 28 7.55 11.55 13.60
CA ALA A 28 8.13 12.60 12.76
C ALA A 28 8.17 12.20 11.28
N ASP A 29 8.52 10.94 10.98
CA ASP A 29 8.51 10.41 9.62
C ASP A 29 7.11 10.38 9.03
N ALA A 30 6.12 9.91 9.79
CA ALA A 30 4.73 9.88 9.33
C ALA A 30 4.17 11.29 9.08
N GLN A 31 4.47 12.25 9.97
CA GLN A 31 4.10 13.65 9.79
C GLN A 31 4.75 14.26 8.55
N ARG A 32 6.04 14.00 8.32
CA ARG A 32 6.75 14.47 7.12
C ARG A 32 6.08 14.01 5.83
N TRP A 33 5.66 12.74 5.76
CA TRP A 33 4.96 12.21 4.58
C TRP A 33 3.56 12.82 4.42
N TYR A 34 2.82 12.95 5.52
CA TYR A 34 1.49 13.56 5.53
C TYR A 34 1.52 15.03 5.09
N GLU A 35 2.46 15.82 5.59
CA GLU A 35 2.64 17.22 5.19
C GLU A 35 3.03 17.34 3.71
N ARG A 36 3.91 16.46 3.21
CA ARG A 36 4.26 16.39 1.79
C ARG A 36 3.04 16.06 0.94
N LEU A 37 2.20 15.12 1.37
CA LEU A 37 0.96 14.76 0.68
C LEU A 37 -0.04 15.92 0.68
N GLY A 38 -0.24 16.58 1.81
CA GLY A 38 -1.10 17.77 1.89
C GLY A 38 -0.66 18.86 0.92
N GLY A 39 0.66 19.07 0.80
CA GLY A 39 1.22 19.97 -0.21
C GLY A 39 0.90 19.57 -1.65
N GLN A 40 0.79 18.28 -1.97
CA GLN A 40 0.38 17.82 -3.30
C GLN A 40 -1.12 18.03 -3.52
N VAL A 41 -1.96 17.53 -2.60
CA VAL A 41 -3.42 17.56 -2.72
C VAL A 41 -3.96 18.99 -2.81
N MET A 42 -3.37 19.95 -2.10
CA MET A 42 -3.84 21.34 -2.09
C MET A 42 -3.36 22.16 -3.30
N ASN A 43 -2.28 21.76 -3.97
CA ASN A 43 -1.67 22.55 -5.05
C ASN A 43 -1.83 21.95 -6.45
N LEU A 44 -2.18 20.67 -6.56
CA LEU A 44 -2.45 20.03 -7.85
C LEU A 44 -3.91 20.24 -8.25
N THR A 45 -4.12 21.02 -9.30
CA THR A 45 -5.45 21.18 -9.90
C THR A 45 -5.60 20.18 -11.04
N ALA A 46 -6.66 19.37 -11.00
CA ALA A 46 -6.98 18.46 -12.09
C ALA A 46 -7.26 19.25 -13.39
N ASN A 47 -6.75 18.75 -14.52
CA ASN A 47 -7.25 19.11 -15.84
C ASN A 47 -8.56 18.35 -16.13
N ASP A 48 -9.09 18.42 -17.35
CA ASP A 48 -10.35 17.76 -17.68
C ASP A 48 -10.28 16.23 -17.78
N ASP A 49 -9.09 15.65 -17.67
CA ASP A 49 -8.81 14.21 -17.75
C ASP A 49 -9.41 13.44 -16.56
N ALA A 50 -10.15 12.38 -16.85
CA ALA A 50 -10.83 11.57 -15.84
C ALA A 50 -9.84 10.80 -14.95
N ALA A 51 -8.75 10.30 -15.52
CA ALA A 51 -7.72 9.55 -14.80
C ALA A 51 -6.96 10.46 -13.82
N VAL A 52 -6.66 11.70 -14.23
CA VAL A 52 -6.06 12.72 -13.36
C VAL A 52 -6.99 13.07 -12.20
N LYS A 53 -8.27 13.35 -12.49
CA LYS A 53 -9.28 13.64 -11.47
C LYS A 53 -9.38 12.50 -10.45
N GLN A 54 -9.49 11.27 -10.93
CA GLN A 54 -9.61 10.08 -10.08
C GLN A 54 -8.37 9.89 -9.20
N ALA A 55 -7.16 9.99 -9.76
CA ALA A 55 -5.92 9.88 -8.98
C ALA A 55 -5.80 10.98 -7.90
N LEU A 56 -6.23 12.22 -8.17
CA LEU A 56 -6.23 13.27 -7.15
C LEU A 56 -7.30 13.05 -6.08
N VAL A 57 -8.45 12.48 -6.43
CA VAL A 57 -9.47 12.04 -5.46
C VAL A 57 -8.90 10.95 -4.55
N ASP A 58 -8.30 9.90 -5.12
CA ASP A 58 -7.67 8.82 -4.34
C ASP A 58 -6.53 9.37 -3.44
N ALA A 59 -5.74 10.33 -3.92
CA ALA A 59 -4.73 11.02 -3.10
C ALA A 59 -5.36 11.78 -1.92
N GLY A 60 -6.47 12.48 -2.15
CA GLY A 60 -7.23 13.21 -1.12
C GLY A 60 -7.87 12.28 -0.09
N GLU A 61 -8.41 11.13 -0.52
CA GLU A 61 -8.91 10.09 0.39
C GLU A 61 -7.79 9.59 1.32
N ARG A 62 -6.60 9.32 0.77
CA ARG A 62 -5.44 8.90 1.57
C ARG A 62 -4.92 10.00 2.50
N TYR A 63 -5.00 11.26 2.09
CA TYR A 63 -4.68 12.39 2.95
C TYR A 63 -5.60 12.42 4.18
N ASN A 64 -6.92 12.35 3.98
CA ASN A 64 -7.88 12.34 5.08
C ASN A 64 -7.69 11.14 6.01
N ALA A 65 -7.48 9.94 5.45
CA ALA A 65 -7.22 8.73 6.21
C ALA A 65 -5.92 8.82 7.03
N ALA A 66 -4.82 9.27 6.41
CA ALA A 66 -3.54 9.43 7.10
C ALA A 66 -3.61 10.45 8.22
N GLY A 67 -4.33 11.57 8.02
CA GLY A 67 -4.58 12.57 9.07
C GLY A 67 -5.31 11.97 10.27
N SER A 68 -6.40 11.25 10.02
CA SER A 68 -7.15 10.56 11.08
C SER A 68 -6.31 9.53 11.84
N GLN A 69 -5.50 8.74 11.12
CA GLN A 69 -4.60 7.75 11.72
C GLN A 69 -3.50 8.42 12.56
N LEU A 70 -2.89 9.51 12.07
CA LEU A 70 -1.89 10.28 12.81
C LEU A 70 -2.44 10.85 14.12
N ASP A 71 -3.67 11.36 14.09
CA ASP A 71 -4.32 11.94 15.26
C ASP A 71 -4.64 10.89 16.34
N GLN A 72 -4.98 9.67 15.92
CA GLN A 72 -5.33 8.58 16.83
C GLN A 72 -4.14 7.71 17.27
N ALA A 73 -3.02 7.77 16.54
CA ALA A 73 -1.85 6.91 16.76
C ALA A 73 -1.17 7.15 18.11
N LYS A 74 -0.85 6.04 18.79
CA LYS A 74 -0.21 5.99 20.12
C LYS A 74 1.00 5.06 20.16
N THR A 75 1.22 4.26 19.13
CA THR A 75 2.32 3.30 19.05
C THR A 75 3.19 3.55 17.82
N THR A 76 4.44 3.11 17.85
CA THR A 76 5.35 3.16 16.70
C THR A 76 4.71 2.56 15.45
N LYS A 77 4.06 1.39 15.57
CA LYS A 77 3.38 0.73 14.46
C LYS A 77 2.21 1.53 13.91
N GLN A 78 1.43 2.20 14.77
CA GLN A 78 0.33 3.05 14.30
C GLN A 78 0.85 4.28 13.52
N PHE A 79 1.96 4.88 13.95
CA PHE A 79 2.60 5.95 13.19
C PHE A 79 3.19 5.46 11.86
N GLU A 80 3.86 4.30 11.84
CA GLU A 80 4.35 3.68 10.61
C GLU A 80 3.20 3.43 9.61
N LEU A 81 2.07 2.91 10.08
CA LEU A 81 0.87 2.70 9.26
C LEU A 81 0.32 4.02 8.69
N ALA A 82 0.25 5.08 9.50
CA ALA A 82 -0.16 6.39 9.03
C ALA A 82 0.80 6.95 7.97
N GLY A 83 2.11 6.73 8.15
CA GLY A 83 3.13 7.06 7.15
C GLY A 83 2.96 6.28 5.84
N HIS A 84 2.65 4.98 5.90
CA HIS A 84 2.35 4.18 4.71
C HIS A 84 1.10 4.68 3.97
N THR A 85 0.04 5.04 4.69
CA THR A 85 -1.17 5.63 4.08
C THR A 85 -0.84 6.94 3.35
N ALA A 86 -0.02 7.81 3.96
CA ALA A 86 0.43 9.05 3.33
C ALA A 86 1.32 8.79 2.10
N LEU A 87 2.23 7.80 2.17
CA LEU A 87 3.05 7.38 1.03
C LEU A 87 2.19 6.86 -0.13
N GLU A 88 1.13 6.09 0.15
CA GLU A 88 0.21 5.64 -0.89
C GLU A 88 -0.50 6.82 -1.57
N GLY A 89 -0.94 7.80 -0.77
CA GLY A 89 -1.46 9.08 -1.30
C GLY A 89 -0.46 9.79 -2.22
N LEU A 90 0.82 9.78 -1.87
CA LEU A 90 1.88 10.38 -2.69
C LEU A 90 2.09 9.63 -4.01
N TYR A 91 1.89 8.31 -4.05
CA TYR A 91 1.91 7.55 -5.30
C TYR A 91 0.75 7.96 -6.23
N TYR A 92 -0.45 8.18 -5.71
CA TYR A 92 -1.57 8.70 -6.51
C TYR A 92 -1.30 10.12 -7.02
N ALA A 93 -0.79 11.02 -6.16
CA ALA A 93 -0.41 12.37 -6.58
C ALA A 93 0.70 12.36 -7.64
N ARG A 94 1.69 11.47 -7.51
CA ARG A 94 2.74 11.26 -8.52
C ARG A 94 2.15 10.77 -9.84
N ALA A 95 1.23 9.81 -9.82
CA ALA A 95 0.56 9.31 -11.02
C ALA A 95 -0.22 10.41 -11.73
N ALA A 96 -0.95 11.24 -10.99
CA ALA A 96 -1.64 12.42 -11.53
C ALA A 96 -0.67 13.41 -12.20
N ARG A 97 0.49 13.68 -11.57
CA ARG A 97 1.53 14.54 -12.15
C ARG A 97 2.05 13.98 -13.48
N VAL A 98 2.37 12.69 -13.51
CA VAL A 98 2.85 12.02 -14.74
C VAL A 98 1.77 12.06 -15.84
N ALA A 99 0.51 11.81 -15.48
CA ALA A 99 -0.61 11.89 -16.43
C ALA A 99 -0.81 13.31 -16.99
N MET A 100 -0.45 14.34 -16.23
CA MET A 100 -0.43 15.74 -16.67
C MET A 100 0.87 16.18 -17.37
N ASP A 101 1.79 15.26 -17.67
CA ASP A 101 3.12 15.55 -18.22
C ASP A 101 3.95 16.53 -17.36
N LEU A 102 3.74 16.46 -16.04
CA LEU A 102 4.51 17.21 -15.05
C LEU A 102 5.66 16.36 -14.50
N ASP A 103 6.69 17.02 -13.97
CA ASP A 103 7.75 16.34 -13.21
C ASP A 103 7.11 15.48 -12.10
N PRO A 104 7.35 14.15 -12.04
CA PRO A 104 6.77 13.28 -11.01
C PRO A 104 7.22 13.65 -9.59
N GLY A 105 8.27 14.46 -9.47
CA GLY A 105 8.85 14.87 -8.20
C GLY A 105 9.79 13.81 -7.61
N PRO A 106 10.28 14.03 -6.38
CA PRO A 106 11.30 13.16 -5.77
C PRO A 106 10.81 11.72 -5.63
N GLU A 107 11.72 10.77 -5.85
CA GLU A 107 11.46 9.34 -5.72
C GLU A 107 10.85 9.00 -4.36
N LEU A 108 9.89 8.07 -4.38
CA LEU A 108 9.19 7.61 -3.19
C LEU A 108 9.78 6.27 -2.74
N PRO A 109 9.91 6.03 -1.43
CA PRO A 109 10.29 4.71 -0.95
C PRO A 109 9.22 3.68 -1.35
N PRO A 110 9.63 2.48 -1.80
CA PRO A 110 8.68 1.47 -2.24
C PRO A 110 7.84 0.96 -1.06
N MET A 111 6.55 0.76 -1.30
CA MET A 111 5.63 0.17 -0.34
C MET A 111 5.81 -1.35 -0.22
N PRO A 112 5.34 -1.97 0.88
CA PRO A 112 5.36 -3.43 1.03
C PRO A 112 4.75 -4.14 -0.20
N GLY A 113 5.47 -5.12 -0.75
CA GLY A 113 5.02 -5.88 -1.92
C GLY A 113 5.18 -5.17 -3.27
N GLN A 114 5.33 -3.84 -3.31
CA GLN A 114 5.42 -3.07 -4.56
C GLN A 114 6.66 -3.46 -5.39
N ARG A 115 7.82 -3.69 -4.73
CA ARG A 115 9.05 -4.14 -5.40
C ARG A 115 8.88 -5.50 -6.09
N ALA A 116 8.23 -6.44 -5.42
CA ALA A 116 7.97 -7.77 -5.97
C ALA A 116 6.92 -7.72 -7.10
N ALA A 117 5.98 -6.79 -7.00
CA ALA A 117 4.90 -6.64 -7.96
C ALA A 117 5.31 -5.96 -9.27
N GLY A 118 6.28 -5.05 -9.23
CA GLY A 118 6.78 -4.34 -10.40
C GLY A 118 5.77 -3.34 -10.99
N GLU A 119 5.99 -2.99 -12.25
CA GLU A 119 5.18 -2.02 -13.01
C GLU A 119 4.74 -2.63 -14.34
N LEU A 120 3.54 -2.25 -14.78
CA LEU A 120 3.01 -2.66 -16.07
C LEU A 120 3.77 -1.96 -17.20
N THR A 121 4.38 -2.73 -18.12
CA THR A 121 5.17 -2.17 -19.24
C THR A 121 4.47 -2.25 -20.59
N LYS A 122 3.35 -2.97 -20.69
CA LYS A 122 2.58 -3.18 -21.92
C LYS A 122 1.08 -3.09 -21.66
N ASP A 123 0.34 -2.60 -22.64
CA ASP A 123 -1.12 -2.59 -22.64
C ASP A 123 -1.68 -4.02 -22.59
N ARG A 124 -2.76 -4.19 -21.82
CA ARG A 124 -3.45 -5.47 -21.61
C ARG A 124 -4.95 -5.29 -21.74
N ASP A 125 -5.56 -6.13 -22.55
CA ASP A 125 -7.01 -6.25 -22.68
C ASP A 125 -7.40 -7.69 -22.44
N VAL A 126 -8.33 -7.92 -21.52
CA VAL A 126 -8.77 -9.27 -21.14
C VAL A 126 -10.28 -9.30 -21.02
N THR A 127 -10.87 -10.48 -21.24
CA THR A 127 -12.30 -10.69 -21.04
C THR A 127 -12.49 -11.75 -19.97
N VAL A 128 -13.20 -11.41 -18.90
CA VAL A 128 -13.48 -12.30 -17.77
C VAL A 128 -14.99 -12.30 -17.55
N GLU A 129 -15.58 -13.49 -17.57
CA GLU A 129 -17.04 -13.67 -17.38
C GLU A 129 -17.89 -12.81 -18.33
N GLY A 130 -17.40 -12.60 -19.56
CA GLY A 130 -18.08 -11.80 -20.59
C GLY A 130 -17.92 -10.28 -20.46
N LYS A 131 -17.13 -9.80 -19.49
CA LYS A 131 -16.82 -8.39 -19.28
C LYS A 131 -15.38 -8.07 -19.69
N GLU A 132 -15.18 -6.97 -20.39
CA GLU A 132 -13.86 -6.49 -20.78
C GLU A 132 -13.19 -5.70 -19.65
N TYR A 133 -11.90 -5.98 -19.44
CA TYR A 133 -11.04 -5.27 -18.52
C TYR A 133 -9.77 -4.84 -19.24
N ARG A 134 -9.27 -3.66 -18.90
CA ARG A 134 -8.08 -3.09 -19.52
C ARG A 134 -7.09 -2.65 -18.46
N ALA A 135 -5.80 -2.77 -18.80
CA ALA A 135 -4.71 -2.21 -18.02
C ALA A 135 -3.69 -1.55 -18.96
N ARG A 136 -3.12 -0.42 -18.55
CA ARG A 136 -2.22 0.42 -19.34
C ARG A 136 -1.05 0.94 -18.46
N PRO A 137 0.17 1.06 -19.00
CA PRO A 137 1.27 1.73 -18.31
C PRO A 137 1.04 3.24 -18.10
N ARG A 138 0.25 3.85 -18.99
CA ARG A 138 -0.04 5.30 -18.98
C ARG A 138 -1.53 5.54 -18.77
N ALA A 139 -1.84 6.69 -18.20
CA ALA A 139 -3.22 7.14 -18.03
C ALA A 139 -3.94 7.23 -19.38
N SER A 140 -5.21 6.84 -19.38
CA SER A 140 -6.10 6.96 -20.52
C SER A 140 -7.55 7.04 -20.05
N ASP A 141 -8.43 7.54 -20.91
CA ASP A 141 -9.86 7.66 -20.62
C ASP A 141 -10.53 6.30 -20.30
N ASP A 142 -10.00 5.20 -20.82
CA ASP A 142 -10.50 3.84 -20.60
C ASP A 142 -9.83 3.10 -19.43
N THR A 143 -8.82 3.70 -18.80
CA THR A 143 -8.17 3.19 -17.58
C THR A 143 -8.00 4.27 -16.50
N PRO A 144 -9.10 4.79 -15.92
CA PRO A 144 -9.02 5.95 -15.04
C PRO A 144 -8.49 5.62 -13.63
N TYR A 145 -8.35 4.34 -13.27
CA TYR A 145 -7.98 3.94 -11.91
C TYR A 145 -6.50 3.58 -11.84
N TYR A 146 -5.71 4.40 -11.15
CA TYR A 146 -4.32 4.06 -10.86
C TYR A 146 -4.24 3.07 -9.70
N TYR A 147 -3.35 2.09 -9.80
CA TYR A 147 -2.91 1.26 -8.69
C TYR A 147 -1.41 1.46 -8.46
N PRO A 148 -0.97 1.79 -7.23
CA PRO A 148 0.45 1.94 -6.93
C PRO A 148 1.28 0.66 -7.03
N GLY A 149 0.66 -0.52 -7.09
CA GLY A 149 1.36 -1.81 -7.08
C GLY A 149 1.51 -2.38 -5.66
N GLY A 150 1.45 -3.70 -5.53
CA GLY A 150 1.48 -4.37 -4.23
C GLY A 150 0.96 -5.81 -4.26
N MET A 151 0.58 -6.33 -3.09
CA MET A 151 0.01 -7.68 -2.96
C MET A 151 -1.50 -7.60 -2.80
N VAL A 152 -2.25 -8.38 -3.58
CA VAL A 152 -3.71 -8.51 -3.50
C VAL A 152 -4.05 -9.99 -3.34
N GLY A 153 -4.63 -10.38 -2.20
CA GLY A 153 -4.94 -11.79 -1.92
C GLY A 153 -3.72 -12.71 -1.99
N GLY A 154 -2.54 -12.23 -1.55
CA GLY A 154 -1.27 -12.96 -1.62
C GLY A 154 -0.61 -12.99 -3.01
N ARG A 155 -1.18 -12.29 -4.00
CA ARG A 155 -0.65 -12.27 -5.37
C ARG A 155 -0.08 -10.89 -5.73
N PRO A 156 1.08 -10.82 -6.41
CA PRO A 156 1.69 -9.55 -6.82
C PRO A 156 0.92 -8.90 -7.97
N VAL A 157 0.44 -7.68 -7.78
CA VAL A 157 -0.28 -6.89 -8.78
C VAL A 157 0.57 -5.67 -9.14
N PRO A 158 1.01 -5.52 -10.40
CA PRO A 158 1.90 -4.45 -10.79
C PRO A 158 1.24 -3.08 -10.70
N SER A 159 2.06 -2.06 -10.51
CA SER A 159 1.60 -0.67 -10.64
C SER A 159 1.15 -0.37 -12.07
N GLY A 160 0.15 0.50 -12.22
CA GLY A 160 -0.38 0.87 -13.54
C GLY A 160 -1.79 1.43 -13.47
N TRP A 161 -2.34 1.70 -14.64
CA TRP A 161 -3.69 2.21 -14.82
C TRP A 161 -4.63 1.09 -15.25
N TYR A 162 -5.83 1.03 -14.67
CA TYR A 162 -6.80 -0.03 -14.87
C TYR A 162 -8.18 0.53 -15.18
N SER A 163 -8.96 -0.22 -15.95
CA SER A 163 -10.34 0.14 -16.30
C SER A 163 -11.28 0.10 -15.09
N GLU A 164 -10.97 -0.74 -14.10
CA GLU A 164 -11.74 -0.88 -12.86
C GLU A 164 -10.83 -1.11 -11.65
N PRO A 165 -11.22 -0.63 -10.45
CA PRO A 165 -10.43 -0.78 -9.23
C PRO A 165 -10.67 -2.15 -8.56
N TRP A 166 -10.49 -3.25 -9.29
CA TRP A 166 -10.81 -4.61 -8.84
C TRP A 166 -9.99 -5.09 -7.64
N TRP A 167 -8.83 -4.47 -7.35
CA TRP A 167 -8.07 -4.75 -6.13
C TRP A 167 -8.79 -4.22 -4.88
N LYS A 168 -9.57 -3.13 -4.98
CA LYS A 168 -10.33 -2.59 -3.84
C LYS A 168 -11.38 -3.60 -3.39
N THR A 169 -12.04 -4.33 -4.31
CA THR A 169 -13.04 -5.35 -3.96
C THR A 169 -12.41 -6.62 -3.40
N ALA A 170 -11.22 -7.00 -3.88
CA ALA A 170 -10.48 -8.14 -3.37
C ALA A 170 -10.03 -7.98 -1.91
N LEU A 171 -9.75 -6.75 -1.47
CA LEU A 171 -9.36 -6.43 -0.09
C LEU A 171 -10.53 -6.48 0.89
N VAL A 172 -11.75 -6.12 0.46
CA VAL A 172 -12.94 -6.07 1.32
C VAL A 172 -13.52 -7.46 1.61
N ALA A 173 -13.27 -8.45 0.75
CA ALA A 173 -13.98 -9.73 0.82
C ALA A 173 -13.30 -10.82 1.66
N GLY A 174 -12.05 -10.65 2.12
CA GLY A 174 -11.27 -11.67 2.84
C GLY A 174 -10.96 -12.96 2.03
N ALA A 175 -11.74 -13.22 0.99
CA ALA A 175 -11.51 -14.15 -0.09
C ALA A 175 -11.48 -13.32 -1.38
N ALA A 176 -10.36 -13.32 -2.08
CA ALA A 176 -10.38 -12.99 -3.50
C ALA A 176 -11.41 -13.92 -4.14
N GLY A 177 -12.62 -13.42 -4.42
CA GLY A 177 -13.67 -14.22 -5.03
C GLY A 177 -13.15 -14.84 -6.32
N VAL A 178 -13.76 -15.94 -6.78
CA VAL A 178 -13.36 -16.64 -8.01
C VAL A 178 -13.14 -15.65 -9.17
N GLY A 179 -13.96 -14.60 -9.28
CA GLY A 179 -13.79 -13.52 -10.27
C GLY A 179 -12.47 -12.74 -10.17
N THR A 180 -12.00 -12.38 -8.97
CA THR A 180 -10.70 -11.69 -8.78
C THR A 180 -9.53 -12.60 -9.16
N ALA A 181 -9.61 -13.89 -8.80
CA ALA A 181 -8.58 -14.86 -9.15
C ALA A 181 -8.50 -15.08 -10.68
N LEU A 182 -9.66 -15.22 -11.34
CA LEU A 182 -9.75 -15.31 -12.79
C LEU A 182 -9.23 -14.05 -13.49
N LEU A 183 -9.53 -12.87 -12.94
CA LEU A 183 -9.06 -11.60 -13.49
C LEU A 183 -7.55 -11.45 -13.36
N PHE A 184 -6.98 -11.81 -12.21
CA PHE A 184 -5.53 -11.88 -12.08
C PHE A 184 -4.93 -12.84 -13.11
N ASP A 185 -5.48 -14.04 -13.23
CA ASP A 185 -4.94 -15.06 -14.15
C ASP A 185 -4.97 -14.57 -15.60
N ALA A 186 -6.05 -13.91 -16.00
CA ALA A 186 -6.19 -13.34 -17.33
C ALA A 186 -5.15 -12.23 -17.61
N PHE A 187 -4.86 -11.37 -16.63
CA PHE A 187 -3.88 -10.30 -16.82
C PHE A 187 -2.44 -10.78 -16.75
N PHE A 188 -2.13 -11.73 -15.86
CA PHE A 188 -0.76 -11.95 -15.38
C PHE A 188 -0.28 -13.40 -15.40
N SER A 189 -1.13 -14.40 -15.69
CA SER A 189 -0.68 -15.80 -15.72
C SER A 189 0.05 -16.12 -17.04
N PRO A 190 1.28 -16.66 -16.99
CA PRO A 190 1.99 -17.11 -18.17
C PRO A 190 1.35 -18.39 -18.72
N GLY A 191 0.42 -18.27 -19.68
CA GLY A 191 -0.05 -19.43 -20.45
C GLY A 191 -1.53 -19.47 -20.84
N ILE A 192 -2.37 -18.54 -20.38
CA ILE A 192 -3.79 -18.46 -20.77
C ILE A 192 -4.06 -17.12 -21.45
N GLY A 193 -3.74 -17.01 -22.75
CA GLY A 193 -4.34 -16.03 -23.67
C GLY A 193 -3.80 -14.58 -23.65
N PHE A 194 -3.24 -14.16 -24.79
CA PHE A 194 -2.98 -12.77 -25.22
C PHE A 194 -2.09 -11.88 -24.33
N GLY A 195 -0.80 -12.22 -24.29
CA GLY A 195 0.27 -11.29 -23.90
C GLY A 195 1.40 -11.97 -23.14
N GLY A 196 2.04 -12.97 -23.75
CA GLY A 196 3.23 -13.59 -23.16
C GLY A 196 4.34 -12.58 -22.92
N GLY A 197 5.01 -12.69 -21.77
CA GLY A 197 6.32 -12.10 -21.48
C GLY A 197 6.37 -10.56 -21.52
N GLY A 198 6.20 -9.92 -20.38
CA GLY A 198 6.40 -8.46 -20.28
C GLY A 198 6.46 -7.88 -18.87
N TYR A 199 6.41 -8.70 -17.82
CA TYR A 199 6.82 -8.26 -16.49
C TYR A 199 8.29 -8.68 -16.32
N ASP A 200 9.18 -7.74 -16.05
CA ASP A 200 10.58 -8.06 -15.77
C ASP A 200 10.73 -8.45 -14.29
N SER A 201 11.09 -9.72 -14.08
CA SER A 201 11.88 -10.32 -12.98
C SER A 201 11.62 -10.00 -11.51
N GLY A 202 10.59 -9.26 -11.09
CA GLY A 202 10.27 -9.08 -9.67
C GLY A 202 9.69 -10.32 -8.98
N PHE A 203 9.10 -11.24 -9.75
CA PHE A 203 8.48 -12.46 -9.24
C PHE A 203 9.51 -13.43 -8.64
N ALA A 204 10.65 -13.66 -9.28
CA ALA A 204 11.66 -14.59 -8.77
C ALA A 204 12.32 -14.05 -7.49
N ASP A 205 12.73 -12.78 -7.49
CA ASP A 205 13.34 -12.13 -6.32
C ASP A 205 12.35 -11.95 -5.15
N GLY A 206 11.05 -11.76 -5.44
CA GLY A 206 10.00 -11.62 -4.44
C GLY A 206 9.63 -12.93 -3.75
N VAL A 207 9.64 -14.05 -4.49
CA VAL A 207 9.42 -15.39 -3.95
C VAL A 207 10.62 -15.80 -3.09
N ASP A 208 11.85 -15.54 -3.53
CA ASP A 208 13.06 -15.77 -2.72
C ASP A 208 13.12 -14.85 -1.47
N TYR A 209 12.62 -13.61 -1.56
CA TYR A 209 12.52 -12.70 -0.41
C TYR A 209 11.44 -13.14 0.60
N ALA A 210 10.31 -13.65 0.12
CA ALA A 210 9.25 -14.20 0.95
C ALA A 210 9.66 -15.53 1.61
N GLU A 211 10.32 -16.44 0.86
CA GLU A 211 10.84 -17.69 1.42
C GLU A 211 12.00 -17.48 2.40
N SER A 212 12.87 -16.48 2.17
CA SER A 212 13.99 -16.19 3.08
C SER A 212 13.57 -15.55 4.43
N HIS A 213 12.33 -15.08 4.54
CA HIS A 213 11.80 -14.51 5.79
C HIS A 213 10.80 -15.41 6.53
N ASP A 214 10.39 -16.55 5.96
CA ASP A 214 9.44 -17.49 6.59
C ASP A 214 10.03 -18.88 6.94
N GLY A 215 11.37 -19.03 6.85
CA GLY A 215 12.05 -20.32 7.00
C GLY A 215 13.04 -20.45 8.17
N GLY A 216 12.54 -20.56 9.40
CA GLY A 216 13.14 -21.39 10.48
C GLY A 216 14.55 -21.05 11.00
N GLY A 217 14.60 -20.42 12.19
CA GLY A 217 15.77 -20.38 13.06
C GLY A 217 15.38 -20.39 14.54
N ASP A 218 15.25 -21.58 15.10
CA ASP A 218 15.00 -21.86 16.52
C ASP A 218 16.18 -21.39 17.41
N ALA A 219 15.88 -20.59 18.45
CA ALA A 219 16.55 -20.63 19.76
C ALA A 219 15.92 -19.65 20.78
N GLY A 220 15.17 -20.18 21.75
CA GLY A 220 15.29 -19.74 23.16
C GLY A 220 14.12 -18.95 23.80
N ASP A 221 13.13 -19.70 24.28
CA ASP A 221 12.37 -19.57 25.55
C ASP A 221 12.39 -18.25 26.35
N GLY A 222 11.20 -17.71 26.63
CA GLY A 222 10.98 -16.83 27.80
C GLY A 222 9.85 -15.79 27.72
N GLY A 223 8.59 -16.21 27.87
CA GLY A 223 7.59 -15.44 28.65
C GLY A 223 6.64 -14.48 27.95
N ASP A 224 5.39 -14.94 27.80
CA ASP A 224 4.12 -14.28 28.12
C ASP A 224 3.77 -12.89 27.52
N GLY A 225 2.68 -12.85 26.74
CA GLY A 225 2.00 -11.60 26.44
C GLY A 225 1.21 -11.54 25.11
N GLY A 226 -0.03 -12.04 25.13
CA GLY A 226 -1.17 -11.36 24.52
C GLY A 226 -1.41 -11.47 23.00
N ASP A 227 -2.59 -12.00 22.69
CA ASP A 227 -3.35 -11.96 21.43
C ASP A 227 -2.96 -10.93 20.36
N GLY A 228 -2.86 -11.41 19.12
CA GLY A 228 -2.52 -10.58 17.96
C GLY A 228 -2.90 -11.16 16.60
N GLY A 229 -3.94 -11.99 16.52
CA GLY A 229 -4.57 -12.32 15.24
C GLY A 229 -5.56 -11.22 14.88
N PHE A 230 -5.17 -10.24 14.08
CA PHE A 230 -6.09 -9.21 13.61
C PHE A 230 -6.10 -9.13 12.09
N ASP A 231 -7.24 -9.59 11.61
CA ASP A 231 -7.78 -9.62 10.26
C ASP A 231 -7.80 -8.22 9.64
N PHE A 232 -7.29 -8.09 8.41
CA PHE A 232 -7.42 -6.91 7.58
C PHE A 232 -8.83 -6.92 6.97
N GLY A 233 -9.83 -6.51 7.74
CA GLY A 233 -11.23 -6.60 7.29
C GLY A 233 -12.20 -5.57 7.82
N ASP A 234 -11.80 -4.63 8.68
CA ASP A 234 -12.76 -3.70 9.28
C ASP A 234 -12.20 -2.29 9.54
N PHE A 235 -12.13 -1.49 8.48
CA PHE A 235 -12.14 -0.03 8.58
C PHE A 235 -13.08 0.55 7.51
N GLY A 236 -14.26 -0.06 7.41
CA GLY A 236 -15.30 0.30 6.45
C GLY A 236 -16.60 0.68 7.14
N ASP A 237 -16.59 1.71 7.99
CA ASP A 237 -17.83 2.39 8.40
C ASP A 237 -17.60 3.91 8.48
N PHE A 238 -17.73 4.55 7.33
CA PHE A 238 -18.03 5.98 7.23
C PHE A 238 -19.38 6.11 6.55
N GLY A 239 -20.45 6.13 7.34
CA GLY A 239 -21.77 6.33 6.79
C GLY A 239 -22.89 6.45 7.81
N ASP A 240 -22.90 7.48 8.64
CA ASP A 240 -24.12 8.26 8.93
C ASP A 240 -23.80 9.55 9.71
N PHE A 241 -23.96 10.71 9.08
CA PHE A 241 -24.18 11.97 9.80
C PHE A 241 -25.37 12.66 9.13
N GLY A 242 -26.57 12.30 9.59
CA GLY A 242 -27.83 12.98 9.29
C GLY A 242 -28.79 12.94 10.48
N GLY A 243 -29.33 14.11 10.85
CA GLY A 243 -30.37 14.34 11.88
C GLY A 243 -29.77 14.86 13.19
N ASP A 244 -30.04 16.08 13.67
CA ASP A 244 -31.29 16.85 13.65
C ASP A 244 -31.10 18.34 13.30
#